data_AF-A0A2V7QSD8-F1
#
_entry.id   AF-A0A2V7QSD8-F1
#
_cell.length_a   1.000
_cell.length_b   1.000
_cell.length_c   1.000
_cell.angle_alpha   90.00
_cell.angle_beta   90.00
_cell.angle_gamma   90.00
#
_symmetry.space_group_name_H-M   'P 1'
#
loop_
_entity.id
_entity.type
_entity.pdbx_description
1 polymer ?
#
loop_
_entity_poly.entity_id
_entity_poly.type
_entity_poly.pdbx_seq_one_letter_code
_entity_poly.pdbx_strand_id
1 'polypeptide(L)'
;QEGIAREMICGDARIDGITVGVIANQRGLIKSREGEKPRFGGIIYTESAEKVAYFIDRCDRLGIPLLFVQDVSGFMVGTEAEQEGIIRAGARFVEAMATARVPKLVLTVNHASGAGYYAMAGQGFDPDFIFSWPTGRMAVMEGESAIQAVHGPALEAAKKKAGTMDPDVGKAVEEMRADYEHQLDARYAAARGYVDAILYPEDTREMLSLALRATLHNPGPHLGPFVLPPHLSEESS
;
A
#
# COMPACT_ATOMS: atom_id res chain seq x y z
N GLN A 1 -18.33 5.39 -6.47
CA GLN A 1 -18.67 6.45 -7.43
C GLN A 1 -17.86 6.16 -8.68
N GLU A 2 -18.53 5.74 -9.76
CA GLU A 2 -17.87 5.35 -11.00
C GLU A 2 -17.27 6.59 -11.69
N GLY A 3 -16.04 6.50 -12.19
CA GLY A 3 -15.38 7.58 -12.94
C GLY A 3 -14.62 8.65 -12.13
N ILE A 4 -14.61 8.59 -10.79
CA ILE A 4 -13.80 9.48 -9.94
C ILE A 4 -12.47 8.82 -9.57
N ALA A 5 -11.36 9.56 -9.67
CA ALA A 5 -10.02 9.11 -9.27
C ALA A 5 -9.69 7.67 -9.74
N ARG A 6 -9.76 7.44 -11.05
CA ARG A 6 -9.74 6.11 -11.68
C ARG A 6 -8.46 5.30 -11.42
N GLU A 7 -7.39 5.94 -10.99
CA GLU A 7 -6.16 5.29 -10.52
C GLU A 7 -6.36 4.43 -9.25
N MET A 8 -7.47 4.63 -8.54
CA MET A 8 -7.90 3.80 -7.43
C MET A 8 -9.25 3.14 -7.71
N ILE A 9 -9.32 1.83 -7.67
CA ILE A 9 -10.57 1.08 -7.81
C ILE A 9 -11.14 0.85 -6.41
N CYS A 10 -12.41 1.21 -6.21
CA CYS A 10 -13.18 0.89 -5.00
C CYS A 10 -14.52 0.31 -5.42
N GLY A 11 -14.83 -0.91 -4.99
CA GLY A 11 -16.07 -1.57 -5.38
C GLY A 11 -16.43 -2.77 -4.50
N ASP A 12 -17.71 -3.09 -4.47
CA ASP A 12 -18.18 -4.32 -3.81
C ASP A 12 -17.98 -5.50 -4.75
N ALA A 13 -17.50 -6.62 -4.21
CA ALA A 13 -17.34 -7.88 -4.91
C ALA A 13 -17.80 -9.05 -4.02
N ARG A 14 -17.67 -10.27 -4.55
CA ARG A 14 -17.90 -11.49 -3.79
C ARG A 14 -16.80 -12.51 -4.01
N ILE A 15 -16.29 -13.06 -2.91
CA ILE A 15 -15.38 -14.22 -2.91
C ILE A 15 -16.14 -15.36 -2.23
N ASP A 16 -16.44 -16.39 -3.01
CA ASP A 16 -17.22 -17.57 -2.59
C ASP A 16 -18.49 -17.25 -1.79
N GLY A 17 -19.23 -16.25 -2.26
CA GLY A 17 -20.50 -15.81 -1.66
C GLY A 17 -20.36 -14.77 -0.54
N ILE A 18 -19.15 -14.53 -0.02
CA ILE A 18 -18.86 -13.53 0.99
C ILE A 18 -18.71 -12.16 0.32
N THR A 19 -19.50 -11.18 0.73
CA THR A 19 -19.38 -9.79 0.27
C THR A 19 -18.08 -9.18 0.77
N VAL A 20 -17.32 -8.54 -0.11
CA VAL A 20 -16.05 -7.88 0.21
C VAL A 20 -15.95 -6.53 -0.48
N GLY A 21 -15.46 -5.52 0.22
CA GLY A 21 -15.09 -4.24 -0.35
C GLY A 21 -13.66 -4.30 -0.86
N VAL A 22 -13.47 -4.14 -2.17
CA VAL A 22 -12.16 -4.22 -2.81
C VAL A 22 -11.62 -2.83 -3.06
N ILE A 23 -10.37 -2.59 -2.62
CA ILE A 23 -9.58 -1.39 -2.89
C ILE A 23 -8.34 -1.83 -3.65
N ALA A 24 -8.18 -1.39 -4.90
CA ALA A 24 -7.08 -1.84 -5.76
C ALA A 24 -6.45 -0.69 -6.54
N ASN A 25 -5.12 -0.63 -6.59
CA ASN A 25 -4.41 0.33 -7.42
C ASN A 25 -4.53 -0.06 -8.90
N GLN A 26 -4.87 0.90 -9.76
CA GLN A 26 -4.83 0.71 -11.21
C GLN A 26 -3.49 1.23 -11.75
N ARG A 27 -2.81 0.43 -12.58
CA ARG A 27 -1.58 0.82 -13.28
C ARG A 27 -1.84 1.44 -14.67
N GLY A 28 -0.82 2.10 -15.20
CA GLY A 28 -0.82 2.73 -16.52
C GLY A 28 -1.12 4.23 -16.50
N LEU A 29 -1.19 4.84 -17.68
CA LEU A 29 -1.54 6.25 -17.82
C LEU A 29 -3.06 6.39 -17.79
N ILE A 30 -3.59 7.01 -16.75
CA ILE A 30 -5.02 7.13 -16.51
C ILE A 30 -5.51 8.47 -17.05
N LYS A 31 -6.36 8.40 -18.07
CA LYS A 31 -7.05 9.59 -18.60
C LYS A 31 -8.05 10.09 -17.56
N SER A 32 -7.77 11.27 -17.03
CA SER A 32 -8.65 12.03 -16.15
C SER A 32 -9.78 12.70 -16.93
N ARG A 33 -10.56 13.57 -16.29
CA ARG A 33 -11.61 14.36 -16.94
C ARG A 33 -11.01 15.28 -18.00
N GLU A 34 -11.84 15.71 -18.95
CA GLU A 34 -11.43 16.62 -20.01
C GLU A 34 -10.86 17.92 -19.43
N GLY A 35 -9.61 18.25 -19.79
CA GLY A 35 -8.87 19.41 -19.26
C GLY A 35 -7.93 19.11 -18.07
N GLU A 36 -8.00 17.92 -17.47
CA GLU A 36 -7.09 17.51 -16.40
C GLU A 36 -5.84 16.80 -16.95
N LYS A 37 -4.69 16.97 -16.26
CA LYS A 37 -3.48 16.21 -16.57
C LYS A 37 -3.76 14.70 -16.36
N PRO A 38 -3.21 13.83 -17.22
CA PRO A 38 -3.31 12.39 -16.99
C PRO A 38 -2.61 12.02 -15.68
N ARG A 39 -3.21 11.09 -14.95
CA ARG A 39 -2.65 10.57 -13.70
C ARG A 39 -1.82 9.32 -13.96
N PHE A 40 -0.77 9.13 -13.18
CA PHE A 40 0.05 7.92 -13.23
C PHE A 40 -0.54 6.88 -12.28
N GLY A 41 -0.82 5.69 -12.81
CA GLY A 41 -1.33 4.57 -12.05
C GLY A 41 -0.34 4.06 -11.01
N GLY A 42 -0.87 3.63 -9.86
CA GLY A 42 -0.08 3.25 -8.69
C GLY A 42 0.37 4.44 -7.82
N ILE A 43 0.00 5.67 -8.16
CA ILE A 43 0.18 6.86 -7.31
C ILE A 43 -1.16 7.24 -6.68
N ILE A 44 -1.15 7.54 -5.38
CA ILE A 44 -2.32 8.04 -4.66
C ILE A 44 -2.35 9.58 -4.75
N TYR A 45 -3.44 10.12 -5.27
CA TYR A 45 -3.75 11.55 -5.35
C TYR A 45 -4.78 11.95 -4.29
N THR A 46 -4.94 13.25 -4.04
CA THR A 46 -5.84 13.80 -3.00
C THR A 46 -7.26 13.27 -3.14
N GLU A 47 -7.84 13.37 -4.34
CA GLU A 47 -9.20 12.89 -4.63
C GLU A 47 -9.32 11.37 -4.44
N SER A 48 -8.27 10.61 -4.77
CA SER A 48 -8.25 9.15 -4.57
C SER A 48 -8.20 8.79 -3.10
N ALA A 49 -7.43 9.51 -2.28
CA ALA A 49 -7.34 9.28 -0.85
C ALA A 49 -8.68 9.55 -0.15
N GLU A 50 -9.35 10.66 -0.48
CA GLU A 50 -10.68 10.96 0.06
C GLU A 50 -11.73 9.94 -0.34
N LYS A 51 -11.71 9.50 -1.61
CA LYS A 51 -12.60 8.46 -2.10
C LYS A 51 -12.41 7.15 -1.35
N VAL A 52 -11.16 6.71 -1.14
CA VAL A 52 -10.88 5.46 -0.44
C VAL A 52 -11.28 5.57 1.03
N ALA A 53 -10.98 6.69 1.70
CA ALA A 53 -11.40 6.93 3.08
C ALA A 53 -12.92 6.78 3.25
N TYR A 54 -13.70 7.43 2.37
CA TYR A 54 -15.15 7.30 2.36
C TYR A 54 -15.62 5.86 2.11
N PHE A 55 -14.96 5.13 1.21
CA PHE A 55 -15.31 3.75 0.92
C PHE A 55 -15.04 2.82 2.11
N ILE A 56 -13.94 3.02 2.82
CA ILE A 56 -13.60 2.31 4.05
C ILE A 56 -14.65 2.57 5.13
N ASP A 57 -14.96 3.85 5.40
CA ASP A 57 -15.99 4.24 6.37
C ASP A 57 -17.33 3.56 6.07
N ARG A 58 -17.69 3.46 4.78
CA ARG A 58 -18.91 2.80 4.34
C ARG A 58 -18.86 1.30 4.60
N CYS A 59 -17.75 0.64 4.27
CA CYS A 59 -17.58 -0.80 4.50
C CYS A 59 -17.61 -1.12 6.00
N ASP A 60 -16.93 -0.32 6.83
CA ASP A 60 -16.94 -0.49 8.29
C ASP A 60 -18.36 -0.39 8.85
N ARG A 61 -19.13 0.63 8.45
CA ARG A 61 -20.52 0.82 8.89
C ARG A 61 -21.45 -0.31 8.46
N LEU A 62 -21.17 -0.95 7.32
CA LEU A 62 -21.97 -2.07 6.82
C LEU A 62 -21.46 -3.44 7.27
N GLY A 63 -20.37 -3.50 8.04
CA GLY A 63 -19.76 -4.77 8.44
C GLY A 63 -19.18 -5.56 7.26
N ILE A 64 -18.76 -4.88 6.19
CA ILE A 64 -18.20 -5.51 4.99
C ILE A 64 -16.67 -5.62 5.13
N PRO A 65 -16.09 -6.83 5.06
CA PRO A 65 -14.64 -7.02 5.02
C PRO A 65 -13.97 -6.25 3.90
N LEU A 66 -12.73 -5.80 4.13
CA LEU A 66 -11.92 -5.07 3.17
C LEU A 66 -10.82 -5.95 2.58
N LEU A 67 -10.63 -5.89 1.27
CA LEU A 67 -9.51 -6.46 0.55
C LEU A 67 -8.70 -5.34 -0.12
N PHE A 68 -7.47 -5.15 0.32
CA PHE A 68 -6.50 -4.23 -0.28
C PHE A 68 -5.64 -5.00 -1.27
N VAL A 69 -5.72 -4.66 -2.56
CA VAL A 69 -4.84 -5.19 -3.60
C VAL A 69 -3.77 -4.13 -3.89
N GLN A 70 -2.57 -4.35 -3.38
CA GLN A 70 -1.48 -3.39 -3.42
C GLN A 70 -0.68 -3.51 -4.71
N ASP A 71 -0.69 -2.43 -5.49
CA ASP A 71 0.31 -2.13 -6.51
C ASP A 71 0.58 -0.61 -6.49
N VAL A 72 1.12 -0.15 -5.37
CA VAL A 72 1.25 1.24 -4.97
C VAL A 72 2.72 1.66 -4.87
N SER A 73 3.05 2.77 -5.52
CA SER A 73 4.38 3.39 -5.52
C SER A 73 4.48 4.58 -4.56
N GLY A 74 3.36 5.02 -3.98
CA GLY A 74 3.31 6.07 -2.96
C GLY A 74 2.22 7.11 -3.23
N PHE A 75 2.32 8.25 -2.54
CA PHE A 75 1.47 9.42 -2.77
C PHE A 75 2.11 10.37 -3.79
N MET A 76 1.30 11.18 -4.46
CA MET A 76 1.79 12.24 -5.32
C MET A 76 2.59 13.26 -4.50
N VAL A 77 3.74 13.67 -5.03
CA VAL A 77 4.64 14.67 -4.41
C VAL A 77 4.71 15.95 -5.24
N GLY A 78 5.12 17.04 -4.62
CA GLY A 78 5.34 18.33 -5.27
C GLY A 78 4.35 19.40 -4.83
N THR A 79 4.64 20.65 -5.17
CA THR A 79 3.92 21.83 -4.65
C THR A 79 2.42 21.81 -4.98
N GLU A 80 2.03 21.34 -6.16
CA GLU A 80 0.62 21.22 -6.57
C GLU A 80 -0.13 20.24 -5.63
N ALA A 81 0.43 19.06 -5.36
CA ALA A 81 -0.16 18.07 -4.47
C ALA A 81 -0.26 18.57 -3.01
N GLU A 82 0.77 19.28 -2.53
CA GLU A 82 0.75 19.89 -1.19
C GLU A 82 -0.35 20.95 -1.06
N GLN A 83 -0.50 21.82 -2.07
CA GLN A 83 -1.54 22.85 -2.10
C GLN A 83 -2.95 22.27 -2.21
N GLU A 84 -3.11 21.14 -2.91
CA GLU A 84 -4.36 20.37 -2.96
C GLU A 84 -4.70 19.69 -1.63
N GLY A 85 -3.76 19.64 -0.67
CA GLY A 85 -3.99 19.06 0.65
C GLY A 85 -3.75 17.54 0.73
N ILE A 86 -2.84 17.00 -0.09
CA ILE A 86 -2.52 15.57 -0.14
C ILE A 86 -2.21 14.97 1.23
N ILE A 87 -1.50 15.70 2.10
CA ILE A 87 -1.14 15.24 3.45
C ILE A 87 -2.39 15.06 4.32
N ARG A 88 -3.33 16.00 4.27
CA ARG A 88 -4.59 15.93 5.03
C ARG A 88 -5.48 14.80 4.51
N ALA A 89 -5.60 14.68 3.19
CA ALA A 89 -6.40 13.62 2.56
C ALA A 89 -5.78 12.23 2.83
N GLY A 90 -4.46 12.11 2.75
CA GLY A 90 -3.71 10.90 3.09
C GLY A 90 -3.87 10.51 4.56
N ALA A 91 -3.79 11.46 5.48
CA ALA A 91 -4.02 11.22 6.91
C ALA A 91 -5.44 10.67 7.17
N ARG A 92 -6.46 11.24 6.52
CA ARG A 92 -7.84 10.74 6.62
C ARG A 92 -8.00 9.32 6.08
N PHE A 93 -7.30 8.99 4.99
CA PHE A 93 -7.30 7.63 4.46
C PHE A 93 -6.64 6.66 5.46
N VAL A 94 -5.45 6.97 5.97
CA VAL A 94 -4.78 6.15 6.98
C VAL A 94 -5.63 5.99 8.24
N GLU A 95 -6.26 7.06 8.72
CA GLU A 95 -7.16 7.03 9.88
C GLU A 95 -8.37 6.12 9.66
N ALA A 96 -9.07 6.27 8.53
CA ALA A 96 -10.22 5.42 8.19
C ALA A 96 -9.81 3.94 8.13
N MET A 97 -8.66 3.64 7.52
CA MET A 97 -8.11 2.29 7.43
C MET A 97 -7.74 1.72 8.81
N ALA A 98 -6.99 2.48 9.61
CA ALA A 98 -6.48 2.04 10.90
C ALA A 98 -7.59 1.84 11.94
N THR A 99 -8.68 2.61 11.84
CA THR A 99 -9.81 2.55 12.77
C THR A 99 -10.96 1.65 12.28
N ALA A 100 -10.87 1.10 11.07
CA ALA A 100 -11.84 0.14 10.57
C ALA A 100 -11.82 -1.14 11.40
N ARG A 101 -12.99 -1.51 11.93
CA ARG A 101 -13.20 -2.66 12.82
C ARG A 101 -13.54 -3.94 12.06
N VAL A 102 -13.85 -3.83 10.77
CA VAL A 102 -14.07 -4.97 9.87
C VAL A 102 -12.77 -5.69 9.52
N PRO A 103 -12.83 -6.98 9.11
CA PRO A 103 -11.65 -7.70 8.67
C PRO A 103 -10.91 -6.99 7.53
N LYS A 104 -9.58 -7.00 7.58
CA LYS A 104 -8.69 -6.41 6.56
C LYS A 104 -7.77 -7.48 6.02
N LEU A 105 -7.91 -7.82 4.74
CA LEU A 105 -6.97 -8.67 4.02
C LEU A 105 -6.14 -7.83 3.05
N VAL A 106 -4.87 -8.19 2.89
CA VAL A 106 -3.94 -7.52 1.98
C VAL A 106 -3.36 -8.52 1.00
N LEU A 107 -3.31 -8.14 -0.28
CA LEU A 107 -2.61 -8.87 -1.33
C LEU A 107 -1.67 -7.91 -2.07
N THR A 108 -0.37 -8.07 -1.87
CA THR A 108 0.66 -7.38 -2.65
C THR A 108 0.91 -8.12 -3.95
N VAL A 109 0.46 -7.56 -5.07
CA VAL A 109 0.65 -8.18 -6.39
C VAL A 109 1.96 -7.76 -7.04
N ASN A 110 2.42 -6.55 -6.74
CA ASN A 110 3.65 -5.99 -7.29
C ASN A 110 4.21 -4.94 -6.31
N HIS A 111 4.16 -3.65 -6.59
CA HIS A 111 4.83 -2.68 -5.70
C HIS A 111 4.00 -2.37 -4.44
N ALA A 112 4.69 -2.22 -3.33
CA ALA A 112 4.14 -1.78 -2.05
C ALA A 112 5.15 -0.85 -1.40
N SER A 113 5.11 0.43 -1.78
CA SER A 113 6.18 1.37 -1.47
C SER A 113 5.73 2.60 -0.67
N GLY A 114 6.61 3.03 0.25
CA GLY A 114 6.50 4.29 0.99
C GLY A 114 5.23 4.43 1.82
N ALA A 115 4.71 5.66 1.94
CA ALA A 115 3.48 5.92 2.67
C ALA A 115 2.23 5.25 2.05
N GLY A 116 2.29 4.89 0.76
CA GLY A 116 1.22 4.17 0.09
C GLY A 116 1.02 2.74 0.62
N TYR A 117 2.12 2.06 0.95
CA TYR A 117 2.08 0.75 1.63
C TYR A 117 1.31 0.82 2.95
N TYR A 118 1.60 1.84 3.75
CA TYR A 118 0.93 2.09 5.03
C TYR A 118 -0.56 2.39 4.85
N ALA A 119 -0.92 3.31 3.95
CA ALA A 119 -2.31 3.65 3.69
C ALA A 119 -3.14 2.45 3.20
N MET A 120 -2.51 1.53 2.47
CA MET A 120 -3.14 0.31 1.96
C MET A 120 -3.05 -0.88 2.94
N ALA A 121 -3.03 -0.60 4.25
CA ALA A 121 -3.05 -1.59 5.34
C ALA A 121 -1.84 -2.55 5.38
N GLY A 122 -0.65 -2.12 4.97
CA GLY A 122 0.58 -2.90 5.13
C GLY A 122 0.85 -3.33 6.58
N GLN A 123 1.84 -4.21 6.78
CA GLN A 123 2.11 -4.91 8.04
C GLN A 123 2.17 -4.03 9.30
N GLY A 124 2.59 -2.76 9.18
CA GLY A 124 2.60 -1.83 10.32
C GLY A 124 1.22 -1.41 10.85
N PHE A 125 0.13 -1.87 10.21
CA PHE A 125 -1.26 -1.62 10.59
C PHE A 125 -2.03 -2.90 10.93
N ASP A 126 -1.32 -4.00 11.18
CA ASP A 126 -1.86 -5.28 11.66
C ASP A 126 -3.13 -5.74 10.89
N PRO A 127 -3.06 -5.90 9.55
CA PRO A 127 -4.14 -6.55 8.82
C PRO A 127 -4.33 -7.99 9.36
N ASP A 128 -5.53 -8.54 9.20
CA ASP A 128 -5.83 -9.90 9.64
C ASP A 128 -4.96 -10.95 8.94
N PHE A 129 -4.76 -10.76 7.64
CA PHE A 129 -3.78 -11.49 6.86
C PHE A 129 -3.19 -10.61 5.77
N ILE A 130 -1.89 -10.77 5.55
CA ILE A 130 -1.14 -10.11 4.49
C ILE A 130 -0.41 -11.13 3.62
N PHE A 131 -0.76 -11.13 2.34
CA PHE A 131 -0.20 -12.03 1.34
C PHE A 131 0.57 -11.25 0.29
N SER A 132 1.52 -11.93 -0.34
CA SER A 132 2.22 -11.40 -1.51
C SER A 132 2.24 -12.42 -2.64
N TRP A 133 2.16 -11.97 -3.87
CA TRP A 133 2.62 -12.77 -5.01
C TRP A 133 4.14 -12.85 -5.04
N PRO A 134 4.73 -13.81 -5.79
CA PRO A 134 6.18 -13.86 -5.99
C PRO A 134 6.75 -12.59 -6.61
N THR A 135 5.92 -11.83 -7.32
CA THR A 135 6.24 -10.54 -7.94
C THR A 135 6.13 -9.35 -6.97
N GLY A 136 5.65 -9.56 -5.74
CA GLY A 136 5.50 -8.49 -4.77
C GLY A 136 6.84 -7.91 -4.33
N ARG A 137 6.90 -6.59 -4.22
CA ARG A 137 8.09 -5.80 -3.89
C ARG A 137 7.74 -4.76 -2.83
N MET A 138 8.34 -4.88 -1.65
CA MET A 138 8.03 -4.06 -0.48
C MET A 138 9.27 -3.26 -0.04
N ALA A 139 9.17 -1.93 -0.03
CA ALA A 139 10.25 -1.08 0.48
C ALA A 139 9.79 0.34 0.83
N VAL A 140 10.68 1.13 1.41
CA VAL A 140 10.48 2.57 1.60
C VAL A 140 10.31 3.29 0.26
N MET A 141 11.08 2.90 -0.75
CA MET A 141 11.00 3.40 -2.13
C MET A 141 11.72 2.44 -3.08
N GLU A 142 11.55 2.64 -4.39
CA GLU A 142 12.29 1.85 -5.40
C GLU A 142 13.80 2.11 -5.34
N GLY A 143 14.60 1.07 -5.61
CA GLY A 143 16.06 1.12 -5.51
C GLY A 143 16.69 2.25 -6.34
N GLU A 144 16.24 2.45 -7.58
CA GLU A 144 16.77 3.54 -8.43
C GLU A 144 16.42 4.93 -7.87
N SER A 145 15.24 5.07 -7.26
CA SER A 145 14.83 6.33 -6.63
C SER A 145 15.67 6.60 -5.38
N ALA A 146 15.99 5.57 -4.61
CA ALA A 146 16.86 5.68 -3.44
C ALA A 146 18.30 6.04 -3.83
N ILE A 147 18.86 5.37 -4.86
CA ILE A 147 20.19 5.67 -5.40
C ILE A 147 20.24 7.12 -5.86
N GLN A 148 19.23 7.59 -6.60
CA GLN A 148 19.20 8.97 -7.07
C GLN A 148 19.07 9.96 -5.90
N ALA A 149 18.35 9.63 -4.84
CA ALA A 149 18.23 10.47 -3.66
C ALA A 149 19.58 10.60 -2.90
N VAL A 150 20.36 9.52 -2.80
CA VAL A 150 21.62 9.49 -2.05
C VAL A 150 22.81 9.96 -2.90
N HIS A 151 22.91 9.47 -4.13
CA HIS A 151 24.08 9.64 -5.00
C HIS A 151 23.83 10.60 -6.18
N GLY A 152 22.62 11.12 -6.36
CA GLY A 152 22.25 11.98 -7.49
C GLY A 152 23.22 13.14 -7.78
N PRO A 153 23.63 13.95 -6.78
CA PRO A 153 24.60 15.02 -7.01
C PRO A 153 25.95 14.54 -7.56
N ALA A 154 26.45 13.41 -7.07
CA ALA A 154 27.71 12.82 -7.52
C ALA A 154 27.60 12.25 -8.94
N LEU A 155 26.49 11.58 -9.25
CA LEU A 155 26.18 11.06 -10.58
C LEU A 155 26.06 12.19 -11.62
N GLU A 156 25.39 13.29 -11.27
CA GLU A 156 25.26 14.46 -12.16
C GLU A 156 26.59 15.20 -12.35
N ALA A 157 27.43 15.28 -11.31
CA ALA A 157 28.77 15.84 -11.43
C ALA A 157 29.67 15.00 -12.36
N ALA A 158 29.57 13.66 -12.29
CA ALA A 158 30.29 12.75 -13.17
C ALA A 158 29.86 12.88 -14.64
N LYS A 159 28.55 13.00 -14.90
CA LYS A 159 28.02 13.27 -16.26
C LYS A 159 28.57 14.57 -16.85
N LYS A 160 28.65 15.64 -16.04
CA LYS A 160 29.20 16.94 -16.47
C LYS A 160 30.71 16.91 -16.73
N LYS A 161 31.46 16.00 -16.09
CA LYS A 161 32.91 15.82 -16.28
C LYS A 161 33.27 14.79 -17.35
N ALA A 162 32.38 14.50 -18.30
CA ALA A 162 32.59 13.54 -19.39
C ALA A 162 32.84 12.08 -18.93
N GLY A 163 32.23 11.66 -17.82
CA GLY A 163 32.15 10.25 -17.43
C GLY A 163 33.20 9.76 -16.44
N THR A 164 34.08 10.63 -15.91
CA THR A 164 34.97 10.26 -14.81
C THR A 164 34.19 10.22 -13.49
N MET A 165 33.48 9.11 -13.27
CA MET A 165 32.89 8.80 -11.97
C MET A 165 33.99 8.34 -11.02
N ASP A 166 33.92 8.83 -9.78
CA ASP A 166 34.78 8.31 -8.71
C ASP A 166 34.51 6.80 -8.53
N PRO A 167 35.53 5.93 -8.64
CA PRO A 167 35.36 4.48 -8.48
C PRO A 167 34.66 4.08 -7.17
N ASP A 168 34.88 4.83 -6.09
CA ASP A 168 34.26 4.55 -4.79
C ASP A 168 32.76 4.83 -4.81
N VAL A 169 32.34 5.90 -5.51
CA VAL A 169 30.93 6.22 -5.73
C VAL A 169 30.27 5.17 -6.62
N GLY A 170 30.94 4.72 -7.67
CA GLY A 170 30.43 3.66 -8.54
C GLY A 170 30.20 2.35 -7.78
N LYS A 171 31.15 1.97 -6.93
CA LYS A 171 31.03 0.78 -6.08
C LYS A 171 29.88 0.90 -5.09
N ALA A 172 29.75 2.04 -4.41
CA ALA A 172 28.68 2.28 -3.46
C ALA A 172 27.28 2.23 -4.10
N VAL A 173 27.14 2.77 -5.33
CA VAL A 173 25.88 2.71 -6.10
C VAL A 173 25.50 1.27 -6.42
N GLU A 174 26.45 0.45 -6.88
CA GLU A 174 26.18 -0.95 -7.22
C GLU A 174 25.93 -1.82 -5.97
N GLU A 175 26.61 -1.55 -4.85
CA GLU A 175 26.32 -2.19 -3.56
C GLU A 175 24.90 -1.85 -3.09
N MET A 176 24.52 -0.56 -3.12
CA MET A 176 23.17 -0.13 -2.76
C MET A 176 22.12 -0.75 -3.69
N ARG A 177 22.40 -0.85 -5.00
CA ARG A 177 21.51 -1.49 -5.98
C ARG A 177 21.28 -2.96 -5.66
N ALA A 178 22.35 -3.69 -5.38
CA ALA A 178 22.28 -5.11 -5.02
C ALA A 178 21.52 -5.33 -3.70
N ASP A 179 21.76 -4.48 -2.71
CA ASP A 179 21.05 -4.51 -1.43
C ASP A 179 19.55 -4.30 -1.62
N TYR A 180 19.15 -3.27 -2.38
CA TYR A 180 17.74 -3.02 -2.66
C TYR A 180 17.09 -4.18 -3.40
N GLU A 181 17.74 -4.75 -4.42
CA GLU A 181 17.17 -5.89 -5.16
C GLU A 181 16.98 -7.11 -4.25
N HIS A 182 17.92 -7.36 -3.34
CA HIS A 182 17.79 -8.43 -2.35
C HIS A 182 16.65 -8.18 -1.37
N GLN A 183 16.53 -6.96 -0.84
CA GLN A 183 15.54 -6.60 0.18
C GLN A 183 14.12 -6.46 -0.37
N LEU A 184 13.98 -6.10 -1.66
CA LEU A 184 12.70 -5.98 -2.35
C LEU A 184 12.06 -7.34 -2.67
N ASP A 185 12.81 -8.43 -2.64
CA ASP A 185 12.31 -9.76 -2.98
C ASP A 185 11.21 -10.23 -2.01
N ALA A 186 10.10 -10.76 -2.52
CA ALA A 186 9.01 -11.30 -1.70
C ALA A 186 9.48 -12.38 -0.69
N ARG A 187 10.52 -13.15 -1.01
CA ARG A 187 11.13 -14.14 -0.12
C ARG A 187 11.84 -13.48 1.05
N TYR A 188 12.47 -12.33 0.82
CA TYR A 188 13.07 -11.54 1.88
C TYR A 188 12.01 -11.03 2.86
N ALA A 189 10.88 -10.57 2.32
CA ALA A 189 9.72 -10.12 3.09
C ALA A 189 9.10 -11.26 3.92
N ALA A 190 8.87 -12.43 3.31
CA ALA A 190 8.32 -13.60 4.00
C ALA A 190 9.24 -14.12 5.11
N ALA A 191 10.55 -14.18 4.86
CA ALA A 191 11.54 -14.61 5.86
C ALA A 191 11.61 -13.70 7.10
N ARG A 192 11.08 -12.47 7.00
CA ARG A 192 11.06 -11.46 8.07
C ARG A 192 9.68 -11.22 8.66
N GLY A 193 8.65 -11.94 8.19
CA GLY A 193 7.28 -11.76 8.66
C GLY A 193 6.66 -10.43 8.25
N TYR A 194 7.06 -9.86 7.11
CA TYR A 194 6.32 -8.73 6.51
C TYR A 194 5.04 -9.18 5.82
N VAL A 195 4.99 -10.45 5.44
CA VAL A 195 3.84 -11.14 4.84
C VAL A 195 3.69 -12.49 5.55
N ASP A 196 2.46 -12.98 5.65
CA ASP A 196 2.16 -14.29 6.24
C ASP A 196 2.49 -15.42 5.28
N ALA A 197 2.28 -15.20 3.98
CA ALA A 197 2.60 -16.18 2.94
C ALA A 197 2.84 -15.53 1.58
N ILE A 198 3.65 -16.23 0.77
CA ILE A 198 3.75 -15.98 -0.67
C ILE A 198 2.78 -16.93 -1.38
N LEU A 199 1.87 -16.38 -2.16
CA LEU A 199 0.83 -17.14 -2.88
C LEU A 199 1.11 -17.12 -4.38
N TYR A 200 0.99 -18.27 -5.04
CA TYR A 200 0.89 -18.26 -6.49
C TYR A 200 -0.44 -17.60 -6.94
N PRO A 201 -0.47 -16.91 -8.09
CA PRO A 201 -1.69 -16.25 -8.56
C PRO A 201 -2.92 -17.17 -8.64
N GLU A 202 -2.73 -18.42 -9.04
CA GLU A 202 -3.76 -19.45 -9.12
C GLU A 202 -4.38 -19.82 -7.77
N ASP A 203 -3.60 -19.78 -6.69
CA ASP A 203 -4.04 -20.15 -5.33
C ASP A 203 -4.71 -18.98 -4.59
N THR A 204 -4.62 -17.78 -5.15
CA THR A 204 -5.03 -16.53 -4.48
C THR A 204 -6.49 -16.56 -4.04
N ARG A 205 -7.39 -17.02 -4.91
CA ARG A 205 -8.83 -17.03 -4.61
C ARG A 205 -9.15 -17.96 -3.44
N GLU A 206 -8.56 -19.15 -3.43
CA GLU A 206 -8.80 -20.15 -2.39
C GLU A 206 -8.29 -19.64 -1.04
N MET A 207 -7.08 -19.08 -0.99
CA MET A 207 -6.53 -18.53 0.25
C MET A 207 -7.29 -17.31 0.75
N LEU A 208 -7.72 -16.40 -0.12
CA LEU A 208 -8.56 -15.27 0.28
C LEU A 208 -9.92 -15.76 0.83
N SER A 209 -10.51 -16.79 0.23
CA SER A 209 -11.75 -17.41 0.71
C SER A 209 -11.59 -18.00 2.11
N LEU A 210 -10.50 -18.75 2.33
CA LEU A 210 -10.16 -19.32 3.63
C LEU A 210 -9.93 -18.23 4.67
N ALA A 211 -9.13 -17.23 4.36
CA ALA A 211 -8.83 -16.10 5.25
C ALA A 211 -10.10 -15.32 5.62
N LEU A 212 -10.96 -15.01 4.66
CA LEU A 212 -12.26 -14.37 4.93
C LEU A 212 -13.12 -15.21 5.87
N ARG A 213 -13.23 -16.52 5.64
CA ARG A 213 -14.00 -17.40 6.53
C ARG A 213 -13.40 -17.41 7.94
N ALA A 214 -12.08 -17.49 8.07
CA ALA A 214 -11.41 -17.49 9.36
C ALA A 214 -11.67 -16.19 10.14
N THR A 215 -11.46 -15.04 9.50
CA THR A 215 -11.66 -13.72 10.13
C THR A 215 -13.11 -13.49 10.58
N LEU A 216 -14.09 -13.93 9.80
CA LEU A 216 -15.52 -13.79 10.14
C LEU A 216 -15.97 -14.62 11.37
N HIS A 217 -15.13 -15.52 11.88
CA HIS A 217 -15.39 -16.20 13.16
C HIS A 217 -14.94 -15.40 14.38
N ASN A 218 -14.23 -14.28 14.20
CA ASN A 218 -13.90 -13.35 15.28
C ASN A 218 -15.09 -12.39 15.52
N PRO A 219 -15.75 -12.42 16.69
CA PRO A 219 -16.84 -11.50 17.00
C PRO A 219 -16.36 -10.11 17.44
N GLY A 220 -15.06 -9.95 17.72
CA GLY A 220 -14.46 -8.70 18.18
C GLY A 220 -14.04 -7.75 17.05
N PRO A 221 -13.59 -6.53 17.39
CA PRO A 221 -13.06 -5.60 16.40
C PRO A 221 -11.70 -6.08 15.85
N HIS A 222 -11.49 -5.89 14.56
CA HIS A 222 -10.24 -6.25 13.86
C HIS A 222 -9.20 -5.12 13.93
N LEU A 223 -8.82 -4.68 15.13
CA LEU A 223 -7.97 -3.49 15.35
C LEU A 223 -6.53 -3.82 15.78
N GLY A 224 -6.07 -5.05 15.54
CA GLY A 224 -4.73 -5.52 15.94
C GLY A 224 -4.57 -5.77 17.46
N PRO A 225 -3.46 -6.36 17.90
CA PRO A 225 -3.23 -6.76 19.29
C PRO A 225 -2.89 -5.59 20.24
N PHE A 226 -2.59 -4.40 19.73
CA PHE A 226 -2.15 -3.24 20.53
C PHE A 226 -3.28 -2.28 20.91
N VAL A 227 -4.53 -2.74 20.92
CA VAL A 227 -5.64 -1.97 21.47
C VAL A 227 -5.68 -2.16 22.98
N LEU A 228 -5.67 -1.06 23.73
CA LEU A 228 -5.87 -1.11 25.18
C LEU A 228 -7.15 -1.90 25.49
N PRO A 229 -7.09 -2.91 26.37
CA PRO A 229 -8.25 -3.70 26.68
C PRO A 229 -9.40 -2.83 27.23
N PRO A 230 -10.66 -3.07 26.81
CA PRO A 230 -11.81 -2.27 27.23
C PRO A 230 -12.07 -2.32 28.74
N HIS A 231 -11.50 -3.29 29.46
CA HIS A 231 -11.69 -3.48 30.90
C HIS A 231 -10.85 -2.56 31.79
N LEU A 232 -9.94 -1.75 31.24
CA LEU A 232 -9.17 -0.78 32.03
C LEU A 232 -9.95 0.51 32.37
N SER A 233 -11.20 0.67 31.88
CA SER A 233 -12.04 1.84 32.16
C SER A 233 -13.22 1.59 33.12
N GLU A 234 -13.42 0.37 33.64
CA GLU A 234 -14.55 0.06 34.53
C GLU A 234 -14.17 -0.12 36.01
N GLU A 235 -12.91 0.04 36.41
CA GLU A 235 -12.49 0.04 37.82
C GLU A 235 -12.17 1.45 38.33
N SER A 236 -13.18 2.32 38.36
CA SER A 236 -13.20 3.45 39.29
C SER A 236 -14.65 3.84 39.61
N SER A 237 -15.28 3.06 40.48
CA SER A 237 -16.52 3.38 41.20
C SER A 237 -16.37 2.93 42.64
#